data_AF-A0A924PL98-F1
#
_entry.id   AF-A0A924PL98-F1
#
_cell.length_a   1.000
_cell.length_b   1.000
_cell.length_c   1.000
_cell.angle_alpha   90.00
_cell.angle_beta   90.00
_cell.angle_gamma   90.00
#
_symmetry.space_group_name_H-M   'P 1'
#
loop_
_entity.id
_entity.type
_entity.pdbx_description
1 polymer ?
#
loop_
_entity_poly.entity_id
_entity_poly.type
_entity_poly.pdbx_seq_one_letter_code
_entity_poly.pdbx_strand_id
1 'polypeptide(L)' 'MTNHFEHHVFFCLNQREGGESCCMGKGAEAAFDHMKSRIKKLHLNGKGKVRIN' A
#
# COMPACT_ATOMS: atom_id res chain seq x y z
N MET A 1 -24.10 3.29 -4.26
CA MET A 1 -23.02 2.28 -4.20
C MET A 1 -22.34 2.42 -2.85
N THR A 2 -22.37 1.40 -2.00
CA THR A 2 -21.67 1.42 -0.71
C THR A 2 -20.23 0.99 -0.94
N ASN A 3 -19.28 1.91 -0.75
CA ASN A 3 -17.86 1.56 -0.83
C ASN A 3 -17.49 0.67 0.38
N HIS A 4 -16.78 -0.43 0.17
CA HIS A 4 -16.43 -1.39 1.24
C HIS A 4 -15.35 -0.83 2.18
N PHE A 5 -14.58 0.14 1.69
CA PHE A 5 -13.53 0.87 2.39
C PHE A 5 -13.77 2.37 2.27
N GLU A 6 -13.39 3.13 3.29
CA GLU A 6 -13.33 4.60 3.23
C GLU A 6 -12.27 5.03 2.21
N HIS A 7 -11.09 4.39 2.28
CA HIS A 7 -10.01 4.54 1.32
C HIS A 7 -9.42 3.19 0.96
N HIS A 8 -9.22 2.95 -0.34
CA HIS A 8 -8.52 1.76 -0.85
C HIS A 8 -7.31 2.23 -1.64
N VAL A 9 -6.13 2.14 -1.01
CA VAL A 9 -4.87 2.62 -1.56
C VAL A 9 -4.09 1.45 -2.14
N PHE A 10 -3.55 1.64 -3.33
CA PHE A 10 -2.74 0.64 -4.03
C PHE A 10 -1.30 1.11 -4.20
N PHE A 11 -0.36 0.23 -3.93
CA PHE A 11 1.06 0.43 -4.14
C PHE A 11 1.54 -0.29 -5.40
N CYS A 12 2.29 0.44 -6.23
CA CYS A 12 3.07 -0.20 -7.28
C CYS A 12 4.25 -0.93 -6.65
N LEU A 13 4.17 -2.25 -6.58
CA LEU A 13 5.28 -3.13 -6.17
C LEU A 13 5.91 -3.85 -7.37
N ASN A 14 5.86 -3.23 -8.54
CA ASN A 14 6.44 -3.81 -9.74
C ASN A 14 7.98 -3.79 -9.65
N GLN A 15 8.60 -4.96 -9.72
CA GLN A 15 10.03 -5.14 -9.95
C GLN A 15 10.25 -5.41 -11.43
N ARG A 16 11.25 -4.75 -12.02
CA ARG A 16 11.69 -5.04 -13.40
C ARG A 16 13.06 -5.68 -13.37
N GLU A 17 13.28 -6.63 -14.27
CA GLU A 17 14.58 -7.21 -14.52
C GLU A 17 15.46 -6.23 -15.33
N GLY A 18 16.76 -6.51 -15.44
CA GLY A 18 17.66 -5.69 -16.25
C GLY A 18 18.00 -4.30 -15.69
N GLY A 19 17.64 -4.00 -14.44
CA GLY A 19 17.98 -2.74 -13.78
C GLY A 19 17.17 -1.53 -14.27
N GLU A 20 16.09 -1.76 -15.03
CA GLU A 20 15.19 -0.70 -15.44
C GLU A 20 14.56 0.02 -14.24
N SER A 21 14.31 1.33 -14.39
CA SER A 21 13.62 2.10 -13.37
C SER A 21 12.23 1.51 -13.10
N CYS A 22 12.00 1.12 -11.85
CA CYS A 22 10.75 0.52 -11.39
C CYS A 22 10.47 0.94 -9.94
N CYS A 23 9.22 0.79 -9.50
CA CYS A 23 8.78 1.22 -8.17
C CYS A 23 9.54 0.49 -7.06
N MET A 24 9.72 -0.83 -7.19
CA MET A 24 10.48 -1.62 -6.23
C MET A 24 11.93 -1.15 -6.10
N GLY A 25 12.60 -0.88 -7.22
CA GLY A 25 13.96 -0.32 -7.25
C GLY A 25 14.08 1.09 -6.66
N LYS A 26 12.95 1.76 -6.35
CA LYS A 26 12.89 3.07 -5.67
C LYS A 26 12.32 2.98 -4.24
N GLY A 27 12.25 1.78 -3.66
CA GLY A 27 11.86 1.58 -2.27
C GLY A 27 10.35 1.49 -2.03
N ALA A 28 9.56 1.11 -3.05
CA ALA A 28 8.11 0.99 -2.90
C ALA A 28 7.67 -0.03 -1.83
N GLU A 29 8.42 -1.13 -1.64
CA GLU A 29 8.16 -2.12 -0.59
C GLU A 29 8.23 -1.50 0.81
N ALA A 30 9.28 -0.73 1.09
CA ALA A 30 9.44 -0.05 2.37
C ALA A 30 8.31 0.97 2.63
N ALA A 31 7.86 1.68 1.58
CA ALA A 31 6.75 2.60 1.70
C ALA A 31 5.41 1.89 1.96
N PHE A 32 5.17 0.76 1.27
CA PHE A 32 4.00 -0.09 1.47
C PHE A 32 3.95 -0.64 2.91
N ASP A 33 5.05 -1.22 3.38
CA ASP A 33 5.15 -1.79 4.73
C ASP A 33 4.99 -0.72 5.81
N HIS A 34 5.57 0.46 5.60
CA HIS A 34 5.38 1.60 6.48
C HIS A 34 3.90 1.97 6.60
N MET A 35 3.20 2.15 5.48
CA MET A 35 1.78 2.52 5.52
C MET A 35 0.92 1.43 6.15
N LYS A 36 1.17 0.16 5.83
CA LYS A 36 0.44 -0.99 6.41
C LYS A 36 0.63 -1.06 7.93
N SER A 37 1.85 -0.85 8.42
CA SER A 37 2.18 -0.78 9.85
C SER A 37 1.53 0.44 10.52
N ARG A 38 1.57 1.60 9.88
CA ARG A 38 1.02 2.85 10.40
C ARG A 38 -0.50 2.76 10.58
N ILE A 39 -1.24 2.27 9.58
CA ILE A 39 -2.70 2.15 9.70
C ILE A 39 -3.10 1.14 10.77
N LYS A 40 -2.31 0.07 10.97
CA LYS A 40 -2.54 -0.90 12.05
C LYS A 40 -2.34 -0.26 13.42
N LYS A 41 -1.25 0.50 13.62
CA LYS A 41 -0.97 1.24 14.87
C LYS A 41 -2.03 2.29 15.20
N LEU A 42 -2.66 2.87 14.18
CA LEU A 42 -3.73 3.86 14.31
C LEU A 42 -5.13 3.24 14.39
N HIS A 43 -5.25 1.90 14.36
CA HIS A 43 -6.53 1.19 14.31
C HIS A 43 -7.44 1.62 13.13
N LEU A 44 -6.83 2.01 12.01
CA LEU A 44 -7.49 2.44 10.77
C LEU A 44 -7.68 1.29 9.76
N ASN A 45 -7.19 0.08 10.06
CA ASN A 45 -7.44 -1.10 9.24
C ASN A 45 -8.79 -1.75 9.59
N GLY A 46 -9.52 -2.24 8.58
CA GLY A 46 -10.75 -3.02 8.79
C GLY A 46 -11.91 -2.61 7.88
N LYS A 47 -13.08 -3.25 8.09
CA LYS A 47 -14.30 -3.00 7.31
C LYS A 47 -14.70 -1.52 7.41
N GLY A 48 -14.97 -0.89 6.28
CA GLY A 48 -15.39 0.51 6.21
C GLY A 48 -14.30 1.53 6.54
N LYS A 49 -13.04 1.10 6.71
CA LYS A 49 -11.89 1.99 7.00
C LYS A 49 -10.89 1.97 5.85
N VAL A 50 -9.59 2.10 6.15
CA VAL A 50 -8.51 2.16 5.17
C VAL A 50 -7.97 0.76 4.86
N ARG A 51 -7.85 0.46 3.56
CA ARG A 51 -7.14 -0.71 3.04
C ARG A 51 -5.91 -0.27 2.26
N ILE A 52 -4.75 -0.82 2.63
CA ILE A 52 -3.51 -0.69 1.86
C ILE A 52 -3.25 -2.02 1.16
N ASN A 53 -3.16 -1.98 -0.17
CA ASN A 53 -2.85 -3.09 -1.06
C ASN A 53 -1.67 -2.77 -1.96
#